data_AF-A0A4X2KH58-F1
#
_entry.id   AF-A0A4X2KH58-F1
#
_cell.length_a   1.000
_cell.length_b   1.000
_cell.length_c   1.000
_cell.angle_alpha   90.00
_cell.angle_beta   90.00
_cell.angle_gamma   90.00
#
_symmetry.space_group_name_H-M   'P 1'
#
loop_
_entity.id
_entity.type
_entity.pdbx_description
1 polymer ?
#
loop_
_entity_poly.entity_id
_entity_poly.type
_entity_poly.pdbx_seq_one_letter_code
_entity_poly.pdbx_strand_id
1 'polypeptide(L)'
;MVRFKHRYLLCELVSEDPRCRACLEERVLFGLVRDAIARVHGAFGAAACAVAFTGTIRTCQKFLIQYNRRQLLILLHNCPDGEERESIKKSVMSCSLEEPQEDQLSGGGSEEDATEME
;
A
#
# COMPACT_ATOMS: atom_id res chain seq x y z
N MET A 1 -34.13 4.24 16.06
CA MET A 1 -33.47 4.80 14.84
C MET A 1 -32.85 3.63 14.07
N VAL A 2 -33.42 3.26 12.92
CA VAL A 2 -32.89 2.17 12.07
C VAL A 2 -31.91 2.75 11.06
N ARG A 3 -30.72 2.13 10.95
CA ARG A 3 -29.63 2.55 10.05
C ARG A 3 -29.31 1.43 9.07
N PHE A 4 -28.99 1.78 7.83
CA PHE A 4 -28.48 0.80 6.87
C PHE A 4 -27.12 0.25 7.33
N LYS A 5 -26.98 -1.08 7.32
CA LYS A 5 -25.72 -1.77 7.59
C LYS A 5 -25.08 -2.13 6.26
N HIS A 6 -24.13 -1.32 5.83
CA HIS A 6 -23.38 -1.60 4.62
C HIS A 6 -22.23 -2.59 4.88
N ARG A 7 -21.85 -3.33 3.83
CA ARG A 7 -20.75 -4.31 3.84
C ARG A 7 -19.67 -3.90 2.85
N TYR A 8 -18.43 -4.26 3.16
CA TYR A 8 -17.27 -3.99 2.30
C TYR A 8 -16.59 -5.28 1.85
N LEU A 9 -15.98 -5.17 0.68
CA LEU A 9 -15.13 -6.17 0.07
C LEU A 9 -13.86 -5.47 -0.40
N LEU A 10 -12.74 -6.16 -0.24
CA LEU A 10 -11.44 -5.78 -0.82
C LEU A 10 -11.13 -6.79 -1.91
N CYS A 11 -10.69 -6.30 -3.07
CA CYS A 11 -10.30 -7.12 -4.19
C CYS A 11 -8.91 -6.68 -4.66
N GLU A 12 -8.06 -7.65 -4.96
CA GLU A 12 -6.73 -7.42 -5.52
C GLU A 12 -6.73 -7.86 -6.99
N LEU A 13 -6.23 -7.00 -7.87
CA LEU A 13 -6.04 -7.33 -9.28
C LEU A 13 -4.59 -7.79 -9.50
N VAL A 14 -4.40 -9.09 -9.65
CA VAL A 14 -3.10 -9.68 -9.97
C VAL A 14 -3.01 -9.86 -11.49
N SER A 15 -2.14 -9.09 -12.13
CA SER A 15 -1.80 -9.20 -13.56
C SER A 15 -0.30 -9.08 -13.74
N GLU A 16 0.24 -9.85 -14.69
CA GLU A 16 1.64 -9.81 -15.11
C GLU A 16 1.94 -8.57 -15.98
N ASP A 17 0.96 -8.08 -16.76
CA ASP A 17 1.13 -6.89 -17.59
C ASP A 17 0.96 -5.61 -16.75
N PRO A 18 2.01 -4.77 -16.61
CA PRO A 18 1.93 -3.52 -15.85
C PRO A 18 0.93 -2.51 -16.46
N ARG A 19 0.63 -2.60 -17.76
CA ARG A 19 -0.34 -1.71 -18.43
C ARG A 19 -1.74 -1.88 -17.86
N CYS A 20 -2.10 -3.10 -17.44
CA CYS A 20 -3.38 -3.36 -16.79
C CYS A 20 -3.58 -2.51 -15.53
N ARG A 21 -2.49 -2.22 -14.79
CA ARG A 21 -2.55 -1.41 -13.58
C ARG A 21 -2.66 0.09 -13.90
N ALA A 22 -2.05 0.53 -15.00
CA ALA A 22 -2.10 1.92 -15.45
C ALA A 22 -3.47 2.33 -16.02
N CYS A 23 -4.27 1.37 -16.51
CA CYS A 23 -5.59 1.63 -17.11
C CYS A 23 -6.76 1.56 -16.11
N LEU A 24 -6.50 1.52 -14.80
CA LEU A 24 -7.55 1.44 -13.77
C LEU A 24 -8.13 2.83 -13.47
N GLU A 25 -9.30 3.10 -14.05
CA GLU A 25 -10.13 4.26 -13.71
C GLU A 25 -11.40 3.82 -12.97
N GLU A 26 -11.80 4.59 -11.95
CA GLU A 26 -12.98 4.30 -11.11
C GLU A 26 -14.25 4.06 -11.94
N ARG A 27 -14.49 4.91 -12.94
CA ARG A 27 -15.68 4.81 -13.82
C ARG A 27 -15.68 3.53 -14.64
N VAL A 28 -14.52 3.14 -15.16
CA VAL A 28 -14.36 1.93 -15.96
C VAL A 28 -14.56 0.68 -15.10
N LEU A 29 -13.96 0.66 -13.90
CA LEU A 29 -14.10 -0.45 -12.95
C LEU A 29 -15.55 -0.61 -12.51
N PHE A 30 -16.23 0.50 -12.18
CA PHE A 30 -17.65 0.48 -11.81
C PHE A 30 -18.53 -0.08 -12.92
N GLY A 31 -18.33 0.40 -14.16
CA GLY A 31 -19.05 -0.10 -15.33
C GLY A 31 -18.82 -1.60 -15.55
N LEU A 32 -17.57 -2.05 -15.49
CA LEU A 32 -17.21 -3.45 -15.67
C LEU A 32 -17.88 -4.37 -14.64
N VAL A 33 -17.84 -3.99 -13.37
CA VAL A 33 -18.45 -4.77 -12.28
C VAL A 33 -19.97 -4.80 -12.46
N ARG A 34 -20.61 -3.66 -12.73
CA ARG A 34 -22.05 -3.59 -12.96
C ARG A 34 -22.48 -4.46 -14.15
N ASP A 35 -21.75 -4.39 -15.25
CA ASP A 35 -22.07 -5.14 -16.47
C ASP A 35 -21.83 -6.64 -16.27
N ALA A 36 -20.82 -7.03 -15.49
CA ALA A 36 -20.64 -8.41 -15.05
C ALA A 36 -21.81 -8.91 -14.20
N ILE A 37 -22.26 -8.12 -13.22
CA ILE A 37 -23.43 -8.45 -12.38
C ILE A 37 -24.69 -8.55 -13.25
N ALA A 38 -24.90 -7.64 -14.20
CA ALA A 38 -26.05 -7.67 -15.10
C ALA A 38 -26.05 -8.94 -15.98
N ARG A 39 -24.89 -9.38 -16.46
CA ARG A 39 -24.77 -10.64 -17.24
C ARG A 39 -25.08 -11.88 -16.39
N VAL A 40 -24.66 -11.91 -15.14
CA VAL A 40 -24.81 -13.10 -14.26
C VAL A 40 -26.18 -13.13 -13.57
N HIS A 41 -26.70 -11.97 -13.15
CA HIS A 41 -27.85 -11.84 -12.26
C HIS A 41 -29.01 -11.01 -12.85
N GLY A 42 -28.89 -10.54 -14.09
CA GLY A 42 -29.90 -9.72 -14.75
C GLY A 42 -30.02 -8.30 -14.18
N ALA A 43 -31.03 -7.57 -14.67
CA ALA A 43 -31.27 -6.17 -14.28
C ALA A 43 -31.57 -6.00 -12.79
N PHE A 44 -32.26 -6.97 -12.18
CA PHE A 44 -32.59 -6.93 -10.75
C PHE A 44 -31.33 -7.01 -9.87
N GLY A 45 -30.43 -7.96 -10.16
CA GLY A 45 -29.16 -8.07 -9.42
C GLY A 45 -28.28 -6.83 -9.57
N ALA A 46 -28.20 -6.29 -10.78
CA ALA A 46 -27.44 -5.06 -11.05
C ALA A 46 -27.99 -3.86 -10.26
N ALA A 47 -29.31 -3.67 -10.22
CA ALA A 47 -29.94 -2.57 -9.50
C ALA A 47 -29.80 -2.73 -7.97
N ALA A 48 -29.95 -3.94 -7.44
CA ALA A 48 -29.84 -4.20 -5.99
C ALA A 48 -28.41 -3.92 -5.47
N CYS A 49 -27.38 -4.21 -6.26
CA CYS A 49 -25.99 -3.99 -5.89
C CYS A 49 -25.55 -2.51 -5.94
N ALA A 50 -26.24 -1.64 -6.67
CA ALA A 50 -25.87 -0.23 -6.82
C ALA A 50 -25.97 0.60 -5.51
N VAL A 51 -26.73 0.11 -4.52
CA VAL A 51 -27.03 0.83 -3.26
C VAL A 51 -26.21 0.28 -2.07
N ALA A 52 -25.58 -0.90 -2.21
CA ALA A 52 -25.23 -1.74 -1.05
C ALA A 52 -23.80 -1.54 -0.48
N PHE A 53 -22.88 -0.89 -1.19
CA PHE A 53 -21.44 -0.94 -0.88
C PHE A 53 -20.86 0.34 -0.23
N THR A 54 -21.27 0.74 0.97
CA THR A 54 -20.67 1.89 1.71
C THR A 54 -20.71 1.76 3.26
N GLY A 55 -19.89 0.92 3.91
CA GLY A 55 -19.84 0.69 5.39
C GLY A 55 -18.69 1.30 6.25
N THR A 56 -18.17 0.60 7.28
CA THR A 56 -17.09 1.11 8.17
C THR A 56 -15.66 0.88 7.64
N ILE A 57 -15.04 1.95 7.14
CA ILE A 57 -13.75 1.95 6.40
C ILE A 57 -12.56 1.54 7.30
N ARG A 58 -12.66 1.79 8.60
CA ARG A 58 -11.55 1.68 9.56
C ARG A 58 -10.98 0.26 9.71
N THR A 59 -11.80 -0.79 9.71
CA THR A 59 -11.32 -2.18 9.79
C THR A 59 -10.69 -2.64 8.49
N CYS A 60 -11.23 -2.23 7.33
CA CYS A 60 -10.66 -2.51 6.03
C CYS A 60 -9.27 -1.86 5.89
N GLN A 61 -9.11 -0.62 6.35
CA GLN A 61 -7.81 0.06 6.40
C GLN A 61 -6.79 -0.66 7.28
N LYS A 62 -7.19 -1.11 8.49
CA LYS A 62 -6.31 -1.90 9.37
C LYS A 62 -5.83 -3.19 8.71
N PHE A 63 -6.75 -3.90 8.04
CA PHE A 63 -6.40 -5.11 7.30
C PHE A 63 -5.41 -4.79 6.16
N LEU A 64 -5.67 -3.73 5.38
CA LEU A 64 -4.84 -3.33 4.25
C LEU A 64 -3.41 -2.96 4.70
N ILE A 65 -3.27 -2.25 5.81
CA ILE A 65 -1.95 -1.94 6.41
C ILE A 65 -1.21 -3.25 6.78
N GLN A 66 -1.91 -4.19 7.42
CA GLN A 66 -1.30 -5.45 7.82
C GLN A 66 -0.92 -6.32 6.62
N TYR A 67 -1.73 -6.32 5.57
CA TYR A 67 -1.45 -7.01 4.30
C TYR A 67 -0.20 -6.45 3.64
N ASN A 68 -0.12 -5.14 3.44
CA ASN A 68 1.03 -4.48 2.82
C ASN A 68 2.33 -4.71 3.61
N ARG A 69 2.27 -4.66 4.95
CA ARG A 69 3.43 -4.97 5.80
C ARG A 69 3.96 -6.39 5.56
N ARG A 70 3.08 -7.38 5.42
CA ARG A 70 3.47 -8.77 5.15
C ARG A 70 4.08 -8.91 3.75
N GLN A 71 3.45 -8.32 2.73
CA GLN A 71 3.93 -8.40 1.35
C GLN A 71 5.33 -7.76 1.19
N LEU A 72 5.56 -6.58 1.77
CA LEU A 72 6.86 -5.90 1.70
C LEU A 72 7.99 -6.70 2.35
N LEU A 73 7.72 -7.37 3.48
CA LEU A 73 8.71 -8.23 4.15
C LEU A 73 9.06 -9.47 3.32
N ILE A 74 8.08 -10.09 2.69
CA ILE A 74 8.30 -11.23 1.79
C ILE A 74 9.11 -10.80 0.57
N LEU A 75 8.80 -9.64 -0.01
CA LEU A 75 9.55 -9.07 -1.13
C LEU A 75 11.00 -8.76 -0.76
N LEU A 76 11.27 -8.14 0.41
CA LEU A 76 12.63 -7.88 0.89
C LEU A 76 13.48 -9.13 1.04
N HIS A 77 12.88 -10.23 1.50
CA HIS A 77 13.58 -11.48 1.69
C HIS A 77 13.96 -12.14 0.35
N ASN A 78 13.11 -11.99 -0.67
CA ASN A 78 13.26 -12.68 -1.95
C ASN A 78 13.91 -11.84 -3.06
N CYS A 79 14.23 -10.57 -2.79
CA CYS A 79 14.81 -9.67 -3.78
C CYS A 79 16.34 -9.87 -3.89
N PRO A 80 16.86 -10.26 -5.08
CA PRO A 80 18.30 -10.38 -5.32
C PRO A 80 18.96 -9.05 -5.68
N ASP A 81 18.18 -8.03 -6.06
CA ASP A 81 18.68 -6.76 -6.59
C ASP A 81 18.88 -5.69 -5.49
N GLY A 82 19.95 -4.90 -5.63
CA GLY A 82 20.35 -3.91 -4.63
C GLY A 82 19.45 -2.68 -4.60
N GLU A 83 19.01 -2.20 -5.77
CA GLU A 83 18.23 -0.96 -5.91
C GLU A 83 16.78 -1.18 -5.45
N GLU A 84 16.16 -2.29 -5.86
CA GLU A 84 14.83 -2.69 -5.38
C GLU A 84 14.80 -2.86 -3.86
N ARG A 85 15.85 -3.46 -3.28
CA ARG A 85 15.96 -3.63 -1.83
C ARG A 85 16.06 -2.29 -1.09
N GLU A 86 16.77 -1.30 -1.66
CA GLU A 86 16.86 0.04 -1.07
C GLU A 86 15.53 0.79 -1.16
N SER A 87 14.80 0.67 -2.27
CA SER A 87 13.44 1.25 -2.42
C SER A 87 12.45 0.67 -1.39
N ILE A 88 12.49 -0.65 -1.17
CA ILE A 88 11.63 -1.27 -0.15
C ILE A 88 12.06 -0.86 1.26
N LYS A 89 13.37 -0.76 1.56
CA LYS A 89 13.86 -0.22 2.84
C LYS A 89 13.34 1.20 3.08
N LYS A 90 13.48 2.11 2.11
CA LYS A 90 12.94 3.49 2.20
C LYS A 90 11.44 3.49 2.47
N SER A 91 10.68 2.63 1.78
CA SER A 91 9.23 2.47 2.00
C SER A 91 8.90 1.98 3.41
N VAL A 92 9.66 1.02 3.95
CA VAL A 92 9.48 0.52 5.32
C VAL A 92 9.85 1.58 6.37
N MET A 93 10.96 2.29 6.17
CA MET A 93 11.39 3.37 7.07
C MET A 93 10.39 4.54 7.08
N SER A 94 9.81 4.87 5.92
CA SER A 94 8.76 5.90 5.81
C SER A 94 7.45 5.55 6.52
N CYS A 95 7.25 4.28 6.89
CA CYS A 95 6.08 3.84 7.68
C CYS A 95 6.27 4.01 9.20
N SER A 96 7.48 4.36 9.66
CA SER A 96 7.78 4.69 11.05
C SER A 96 7.59 6.19 11.29
N LEU A 97 7.18 6.59 12.49
CA LEU A 97 7.02 8.00 12.89
C LEU A 97 8.36 8.68 13.20
N GLU A 98 9.47 7.95 13.12
CA GLU A 98 10.81 8.47 13.33
C GLU A 98 11.32 9.00 12.00
N GLU A 99 11.45 10.32 11.89
CA GLU A 99 12.18 10.95 10.81
C GLU A 99 13.62 10.39 10.83
N PRO A 100 14.18 10.00 9.68
CA PRO A 100 15.58 9.61 9.63
C PRO A 100 16.42 10.82 10.04
N GLN A 101 17.01 10.75 11.24
CA GLN A 101 18.07 11.64 11.65
C GLN A 101 19.20 11.45 10.64
N GLU A 102 19.48 12.49 9.84
CA GLU A 102 20.62 12.53 8.95
C GLU A 102 21.89 12.48 9.81
N ASP A 103 22.30 11.28 10.19
CA ASP A 103 23.57 11.03 10.86
C ASP A 103 24.68 11.29 9.84
N GLN A 104 25.12 12.55 9.78
CA GLN A 104 26.40 12.94 9.21
C GLN A 104 27.53 12.35 10.06
N LEU A 105 27.77 11.05 9.90
CA LEU A 105 29.01 10.39 10.28
C LEU A 105 30.01 10.57 9.13
N SER A 106 30.64 11.74 9.09
CA SER A 106 31.88 11.96 8.33
C SER A 106 33.04 12.16 9.29
N GLY A 107 33.94 11.17 9.30
CA GLY A 107 35.37 11.40 9.52
C GLY A 107 35.88 11.00 10.89
N GLY A 108 36.45 9.79 10.95
CA GLY A 108 37.21 9.29 12.10
C GLY A 108 38.45 10.13 12.38
N GLY A 109 38.91 10.06 13.64
CA GLY A 109 39.98 10.88 14.15
C GLY A 109 41.38 10.44 13.79
N SER A 110 42.31 11.30 14.19
CA SER A 110 43.69 10.96 14.51
C SER A 110 44.17 11.97 15.56
N GLU A 111 44.54 11.45 16.72
CA GLU A 111 45.30 12.14 17.77
C GLU A 111 46.66 12.56 17.19
N GLU A 112 47.04 13.83 17.32
CA GLU A 112 48.46 14.22 17.41
C GLU A 112 48.64 15.26 18.52
N ASP A 113 49.67 14.97 19.30
CA ASP A 113 50.15 15.54 20.55
C ASP A 113 50.90 16.88 20.36
N ALA A 114 51.16 17.56 21.49
CA ALA A 114 52.02 18.73 21.71
C ALA A 114 51.47 20.09 21.23
N THR A 115 51.50 21.21 21.99
CA THR A 115 52.42 21.62 23.07
C THR A 115 51.80 22.82 23.80
N GLU A 116 52.01 22.94 25.12
CA GLU A 116 51.94 24.22 25.84
C GLU A 116 52.91 25.24 25.23
N MET A 117 52.53 26.52 25.13
CA MET A 117 53.35 27.68 25.53
C MET A 117 52.65 29.03 25.30
N GLU A 118 52.65 29.81 26.39
CA GLU A 118 52.43 31.26 26.63
C GLU A 118 51.07 31.93 26.36
#